data_AF-A0A1C7NWC9-F1
#
_entry.id   AF-A0A1C7NWC9-F1
#
_cell.length_a   1.000
_cell.length_b   1.000
_cell.length_c   1.000
_cell.angle_alpha   90.00
_cell.angle_beta   90.00
_cell.angle_gamma   90.00
#
_symmetry.space_group_name_H-M   'P 1'
#
loop_
_entity.id
_entity.type
_entity.pdbx_description
1 polymer ?
#
loop_
_entity_poly.entity_id
_entity_poly.type
_entity_poly.pdbx_seq_one_letter_code
_entity_poly.pdbx_strand_id
1 'polypeptide(L)'
;MSTTFSSREFNQDTGRAKKAAVDGPVFITDRGRPAHVLLSIEEYQKLTRDRSDLPDAEASGQNHKKNILELLAMPGLEDIDDDFEFPEMKGDWGLKVPDFS
;
A
#
# COMPACT_ATOMS: atom_id res chain seq x y z
N MET A 1 -11.54 18.11 0.89
CA MET A 1 -10.63 19.17 1.39
C MET A 1 -10.14 18.72 2.76
N SER A 2 -8.84 18.77 3.09
CA SER A 2 -8.38 18.40 4.44
C SER A 2 -8.44 19.61 5.37
N THR A 3 -8.86 19.39 6.61
CA THR A 3 -8.90 20.44 7.64
C THR A 3 -7.88 20.13 8.72
N THR A 4 -7.36 21.17 9.38
CA THR A 4 -6.35 21.02 10.44
C THR A 4 -6.82 21.74 11.70
N PHE A 5 -6.69 21.09 12.83
CA PHE A 5 -6.97 21.60 14.16
C PHE A 5 -5.73 21.43 15.02
N SER A 6 -5.48 22.35 15.94
CA SER A 6 -4.61 22.07 17.08
C SER A 6 -5.29 21.12 18.06
N SER A 7 -4.51 20.44 18.90
CA SER A 7 -5.05 19.65 20.01
C SER A 7 -5.99 20.45 20.91
N ARG A 8 -5.75 21.77 21.08
CA ARG A 8 -6.62 22.65 21.87
C ARG A 8 -7.96 22.89 21.18
N GLU A 9 -7.96 23.22 19.89
CA GLU A 9 -9.20 23.45 19.13
C GLU A 9 -10.04 22.17 19.01
N PHE A 10 -9.38 21.02 18.81
CA PHE A 10 -10.05 19.73 18.81
C PHE A 10 -10.72 19.43 20.15
N ASN A 11 -10.00 19.61 21.27
CA ASN A 11 -10.54 19.34 22.60
C ASN A 11 -11.64 20.33 23.00
N GLN A 12 -11.59 21.57 22.50
CA GLN A 12 -12.60 22.59 22.78
C GLN A 12 -13.89 22.35 21.99
N ASP A 13 -13.81 21.83 20.76
CA ASP A 13 -14.97 21.56 19.91
C ASP A 13 -14.79 20.28 19.08
N THR A 14 -14.95 19.14 19.76
CA THR A 14 -14.90 17.82 19.13
C THR A 14 -16.04 17.61 18.13
N GLY A 15 -17.17 18.29 18.30
CA GLY A 15 -18.34 18.17 17.42
C GLY A 15 -18.06 18.74 16.03
N ARG A 16 -17.43 19.92 15.96
CA ARG A 16 -17.00 20.53 14.70
C ARG A 16 -15.95 19.68 13.98
N ALA A 17 -15.00 19.09 14.71
CA ALA A 17 -14.02 18.19 14.11
C ALA A 17 -14.67 16.94 13.51
N LYS A 18 -15.65 16.33 14.19
CA LYS A 18 -16.42 15.19 13.65
C LYS A 18 -17.20 15.55 12.39
N LYS A 19 -17.82 16.74 12.35
CA LYS A 19 -18.53 17.21 11.14
C LYS A 19 -17.56 17.40 9.98
N ALA A 20 -16.41 18.03 10.22
CA ALA A 20 -15.37 18.21 9.20
C ALA A 20 -14.80 16.86 8.71
N ALA A 21 -14.76 15.84 9.57
CA ALA A 21 -14.32 14.50 9.23
C ALA A 21 -15.23 13.75 8.24
N VAL A 22 -16.46 14.25 8.01
CA VAL A 22 -17.36 13.75 6.96
C VAL A 22 -16.87 14.17 5.57
N ASP A 23 -16.33 15.40 5.45
CA ASP A 23 -15.87 15.97 4.17
C ASP A 23 -14.44 15.58 3.80
N GLY A 24 -13.68 15.03 4.76
CA GLY A 24 -12.30 14.59 4.55
C GLY A 24 -11.50 14.45 5.84
N PRO A 25 -10.23 14.01 5.76
CA PRO A 25 -9.38 13.83 6.92
C PRO A 25 -9.14 15.13 7.68
N VAL A 26 -9.27 15.04 9.01
CA VAL A 26 -8.95 16.13 9.93
C VAL A 26 -7.63 15.85 10.63
N PHE A 27 -6.64 16.70 10.41
CA PHE A 27 -5.33 16.59 11.06
C PHE A 27 -5.37 17.31 12.41
N ILE A 28 -4.91 16.62 13.46
CA ILE A 28 -4.78 17.19 14.79
C ILE A 28 -3.29 17.38 15.07
N THR A 29 -2.90 18.62 15.38
CA THR A 29 -1.51 19.00 15.58
C THR A 29 -1.16 19.21 17.04
N ASP A 30 0.03 18.77 17.44
CA ASP A 30 0.69 19.19 18.68
C ASP A 30 1.92 20.04 18.34
N ARG A 31 2.04 21.21 18.98
CA ARG A 31 3.12 22.19 18.74
C ARG A 31 3.40 22.45 17.25
N GLY A 32 2.36 22.51 16.43
CA GLY A 32 2.44 22.78 14.99
C GLY A 32 2.80 21.59 14.10
N ARG A 33 2.90 20.37 14.65
CA ARG A 33 3.17 19.14 13.89
C ARG A 33 1.95 18.21 13.93
N PRO A 34 1.52 17.63 12.80
CA PRO A 34 0.49 16.60 12.80
C PRO A 34 0.87 15.45 13.72
N ALA A 35 -0.01 15.12 14.66
CA ALA A 35 0.19 14.07 15.64
C ALA A 35 -0.88 12.98 15.51
N HIS A 36 -2.11 13.34 15.16
CA HIS A 36 -3.22 12.42 14.96
C HIS A 36 -4.05 12.83 13.75
N VAL A 37 -4.86 11.89 13.23
CA VAL A 37 -5.84 12.15 12.18
C VAL A 37 -7.18 11.57 12.62
N LEU A 38 -8.25 12.32 12.42
CA LEU A 38 -9.63 11.86 12.59
C LEU A 38 -10.25 11.61 11.21
N LEU A 39 -10.91 10.47 11.08
CA LEU A 39 -11.64 10.03 9.89
C LEU A 39 -13.06 9.61 10.28
N SER A 40 -13.98 9.65 9.33
CA SER A 40 -15.21 8.89 9.44
C SER A 40 -14.88 7.39 9.51
N ILE A 41 -15.75 6.60 10.15
CA ILE A 41 -15.55 5.15 10.22
C ILE A 41 -15.58 4.51 8.83
N GLU A 42 -16.37 5.06 7.91
CA GLU A 42 -16.46 4.59 6.52
C GLU A 42 -15.13 4.76 5.78
N GLU A 43 -14.48 5.93 5.90
CA GLU A 43 -13.19 6.16 5.26
C GLU A 43 -12.07 5.38 5.93
N TYR A 44 -12.11 5.24 7.26
CA TYR A 44 -11.19 4.35 7.95
C TYR A 44 -11.33 2.91 7.43
N GLN A 45 -12.55 2.39 7.33
CA GLN A 45 -12.80 1.05 6.81
C GLN A 45 -12.36 0.89 5.36
N LYS A 46 -12.54 1.89 4.48
CA LYS A 46 -12.02 1.84 3.10
C LYS A 46 -10.49 1.76 3.07
N LEU A 47 -9.81 2.48 3.96
CA LEU A 47 -8.35 2.46 4.08
C LEU A 47 -7.81 1.16 4.71
N THR A 48 -8.55 0.56 5.64
CA THR A 48 -8.13 -0.65 6.36
C THR A 48 -8.72 -1.94 5.83
N ARG A 49 -9.65 -1.88 4.87
CA ARG A 49 -10.06 -3.07 4.11
C ARG A 49 -8.81 -3.62 3.45
N ASP A 50 -8.46 -4.81 3.87
CA ASP A 50 -7.27 -5.50 3.41
C ASP A 50 -7.31 -5.61 1.89
N ARG A 51 -6.14 -5.41 1.29
CA ARG A 51 -5.89 -5.50 -0.16
C ARG A 51 -5.93 -6.96 -0.66
N SER A 52 -6.81 -7.77 -0.04
CA SER A 52 -6.97 -9.21 -0.16
C SER A 52 -8.41 -9.60 -0.54
N ASP A 53 -9.38 -8.70 -0.28
CA ASP A 53 -10.81 -8.97 -0.50
C ASP A 53 -11.37 -8.28 -1.76
N LEU A 54 -10.50 -7.64 -2.56
CA LEU A 54 -10.87 -7.14 -3.89
C LEU A 54 -10.31 -8.11 -4.94
N PRO A 55 -11.15 -8.70 -5.83
CA PRO A 55 -10.63 -9.32 -7.04
C PRO A 55 -9.86 -8.26 -7.83
N ASP A 56 -8.68 -8.67 -8.29
CA ASP A 56 -7.68 -7.88 -9.01
C ASP A 56 -8.27 -7.13 -10.21
N ALA A 57 -8.80 -5.94 -9.97
CA ALA A 57 -9.13 -4.99 -11.01
C ALA A 57 -9.25 -3.58 -10.40
N GLU A 58 -8.23 -2.76 -10.65
CA GLU A 58 -8.33 -1.29 -10.71
C GLU A 58 -8.20 -0.47 -9.40
N ALA A 59 -7.50 -0.95 -8.38
CA ALA A 59 -7.06 -0.07 -7.29
C ALA A 59 -5.80 0.75 -7.66
N SER A 60 -5.98 1.75 -8.52
CA SER A 60 -5.00 2.81 -8.76
C SER A 60 -4.92 3.73 -7.53
N GLY A 61 -4.15 3.31 -6.52
CA GLY A 61 -4.03 4.05 -5.27
C GLY A 61 -2.98 3.49 -4.32
N GLN A 62 -1.72 3.80 -4.63
CA GLN A 62 -0.50 3.77 -3.78
C GLN A 62 -0.31 2.66 -2.72
N ASN A 63 0.89 2.07 -2.79
CA ASN A 63 1.51 1.09 -1.89
C ASN A 63 1.25 -0.38 -2.16
N HIS A 64 1.04 -0.79 -3.41
CA HIS A 64 1.16 -2.20 -3.83
C HIS A 64 2.53 -2.73 -3.40
N LYS A 65 2.63 -3.36 -2.22
CA LYS A 65 3.77 -4.23 -1.93
C LYS A 65 3.52 -5.45 -2.80
N LYS A 66 3.94 -5.39 -4.07
CA LYS A 66 3.86 -6.52 -5.00
C LYS A 66 4.39 -7.73 -4.26
N ASN A 67 3.55 -8.76 -4.10
CA ASN A 67 4.03 -9.97 -3.44
C ASN A 67 5.10 -10.60 -4.36
N ILE A 68 6.01 -11.39 -3.77
CA ILE A 68 7.05 -12.06 -4.57
C ILE A 68 6.45 -12.93 -5.67
N LEU A 69 5.27 -13.52 -5.44
CA LEU A 69 4.57 -14.35 -6.41
C LEU A 69 4.11 -13.57 -7.66
N GLU A 70 3.65 -12.34 -7.48
CA GLU A 70 3.18 -11.40 -8.52
C GLU A 70 4.36 -10.80 -9.27
N LEU A 71 5.52 -10.65 -8.63
CA LEU A 71 6.77 -10.28 -9.31
C LEU A 71 7.31 -11.42 -10.18
N LEU A 72 7.08 -12.68 -9.76
CA LEU A 72 7.50 -13.87 -10.48
C LEU A 72 6.47 -14.34 -11.51
N ALA A 73 5.23 -13.84 -11.44
CA ALA A 73 4.23 -14.05 -12.46
C ALA A 73 4.67 -13.32 -13.74
N MET A 74 5.33 -14.06 -14.64
CA MET A 74 5.63 -13.56 -15.98
C MET A 74 4.32 -13.58 -16.79
N PRO A 75 3.79 -12.42 -17.21
CA PRO A 75 2.65 -12.41 -18.13
C PRO A 75 3.06 -13.13 -19.42
N GLY A 76 2.27 -14.12 -19.85
CA GLY A 76 2.56 -14.94 -21.04
C GLY A 76 3.09 -16.35 -20.75
N LEU A 77 3.11 -16.81 -19.49
CA LEU A 77 3.44 -18.21 -19.16
C LEU A 77 2.40 -19.21 -19.73
N GLU A 78 1.17 -18.73 -19.98
CA GLU A 78 0.10 -19.48 -20.65
C GLU A 78 0.42 -19.80 -22.13
N ASP A 79 1.33 -19.04 -22.75
CA ASP A 79 1.76 -19.22 -24.15
C ASP A 79 3.04 -20.07 -24.27
N ILE A 80 3.54 -20.63 -23.16
CA ILE A 80 4.68 -21.56 -23.19
C ILE A 80 4.14 -22.94 -23.55
N ASP A 81 4.52 -23.43 -24.72
CA ASP A 81 4.19 -24.78 -25.16
C ASP A 81 4.70 -25.82 -24.14
N ASP A 82 3.92 -26.89 -23.90
CA ASP A 82 4.29 -27.99 -22.98
C ASP A 82 5.58 -28.73 -23.38
N ASP A 83 6.08 -28.48 -24.61
CA ASP A 83 7.34 -28.99 -25.13
C ASP A 83 8.53 -28.02 -24.96
N PHE A 84 8.37 -26.97 -24.14
CA PHE A 84 9.45 -26.06 -23.81
C PHE A 84 10.69 -26.78 -23.28
N GLU A 85 11.72 -26.84 -24.10
CA GLU A 85 13.05 -27.31 -23.71
C GLU A 85 13.84 -26.16 -23.11
N PHE A 86 14.13 -26.23 -21.80
CA PHE A 86 15.05 -25.31 -21.17
C PHE A 86 16.38 -25.31 -21.93
N PRO A 87 16.89 -24.15 -22.36
CA PRO A 87 18.13 -24.11 -23.09
C PRO A 87 19.26 -24.69 -22.24
N GLU A 88 20.02 -25.65 -22.80
CA GLU A 88 21.26 -26.11 -22.19
C GLU A 88 22.21 -24.91 -22.09
N MET A 89 22.39 -24.42 -20.87
CA MET A 89 23.30 -23.31 -20.58
C MET A 89 24.76 -23.77 -20.75
N LYS A 90 25.27 -23.77 -21.99
CA LYS A 90 26.69 -24.06 -22.28
C LYS A 90 27.55 -22.82 -22.07
N GLY A 91 28.34 -22.83 -20.99
CA GLY A 91 29.36 -21.82 -20.71
C GLY A 91 29.74 -21.81 -19.23
N ASP A 92 30.99 -21.47 -18.92
CA ASP A 92 31.38 -21.07 -17.57
C ASP A 92 30.78 -19.68 -17.31
N TRP A 93 29.76 -19.62 -16.45
CA TRP A 93 28.99 -18.39 -16.17
C TRP A 93 29.78 -17.37 -15.35
N GLY A 94 31.05 -17.63 -15.03
CA GLY A 94 31.86 -16.74 -14.20
C GLY A 94 31.26 -16.52 -12.81
N LEU A 95 30.26 -17.32 -12.41
CA LEU A 95 29.63 -17.29 -11.11
C LEU A 95 30.63 -17.88 -10.11
N LYS A 96 31.44 -17.00 -9.53
CA LYS A 96 32.25 -17.35 -8.37
C LYS A 96 31.32 -17.45 -7.17
N VAL A 97 31.04 -18.68 -6.74
CA VAL A 97 30.45 -18.92 -5.42
C VAL A 97 31.40 -18.32 -4.37
N PRO A 98 30.97 -17.34 -3.56
CA PRO A 98 31.79 -16.80 -2.49
C PRO A 98 32.07 -17.89 -1.46
N ASP A 99 33.31 -17.95 -0.98
CA ASP A 99 33.64 -18.76 0.20
C ASP A 99 33.11 -18.02 1.44
N PHE A 100 32.32 -18.72 2.25
CA PHE A 100 31.72 -18.21 3.48
C PHE A 100 32.34 -18.85 4.74
N SER A 101 33.53 -19.46 4.62
CA SER A 101 34.32 -19.94 5.76
C SER A 101 34.86 -18.82 6.64
#